data_AF-A0A837IDC0-F1
#
_entry.id   AF-A0A837IDC0-F1
#
_cell.length_a   1.000
_cell.length_b   1.000
_cell.length_c   1.000
_cell.angle_alpha   90.00
_cell.angle_beta   90.00
_cell.angle_gamma   90.00
#
_symmetry.space_group_name_H-M   'P 1'
#
loop_
_entity.id
_entity.type
_entity.pdbx_description
1 polymer ?
#
loop_
_entity_poly.entity_id
_entity_poly.type
_entity_poly.pdbx_seq_one_letter_code
_entity_poly.pdbx_strand_id
1 'polypeptide(L)'
;MKILAPFEKLFTPYALIALNLAIILSAEFVGGGTYFAETGLAHGIAIVFVGLIIVRIFSDYAFNDYILRGFLQIQLAFFLFLGLVHVYEYLGLDVYGLNPEVVELSVMASYLLWVLGILLALEFVFRIYSKRTVVFMSVISAVLVGGFLMLVGANISATIAESLPEWLPQVMLAGIVGLGIAGISAIRNIRELMPVFREYSHYAIPAIVLISVSAFSEYFESTGALEIFGVSEVQILYISHFLVYAALSLLLIGFGKLKKPMGIYTEM
;
A
#
# COMPACT_ATOMS: atom_id res chain seq x y z
N MET A 1 16.70 -22.49 5.14
CA MET A 1 17.07 -22.58 3.71
C MET A 1 16.81 -21.21 3.08
N LYS A 2 17.83 -20.51 2.56
CA LYS A 2 17.62 -19.22 1.86
C LYS A 2 17.10 -19.51 0.45
N ILE A 3 15.78 -19.59 0.29
CA ILE A 3 15.11 -19.88 -0.99
C ILE A 3 15.43 -18.81 -2.07
N LEU A 4 15.93 -17.63 -1.67
CA LEU A 4 16.09 -16.46 -2.54
C LEU A 4 17.54 -16.07 -2.86
N ALA A 5 18.56 -16.87 -2.56
CA ALA A 5 19.96 -16.46 -2.80
C ALA A 5 20.26 -15.94 -4.24
N PRO A 6 19.63 -16.47 -5.32
CA PRO A 6 19.76 -15.90 -6.66
C PRO A 6 18.96 -14.59 -6.85
N PHE A 7 17.79 -14.49 -6.22
CA PHE A 7 16.87 -13.35 -6.34
C PHE A 7 17.25 -12.16 -5.43
N GLU A 8 18.08 -12.36 -4.40
CA GLU A 8 18.57 -11.28 -3.53
C GLU A 8 19.25 -10.15 -4.32
N LYS A 9 19.87 -10.45 -5.48
CA LYS A 9 20.47 -9.43 -6.37
C LYS A 9 19.44 -8.53 -7.06
N LEU A 10 18.23 -9.02 -7.26
CA LEU A 10 17.11 -8.26 -7.86
C LEU A 10 16.45 -7.32 -6.85
N PHE A 11 16.67 -7.53 -5.55
CA PHE A 11 16.15 -6.66 -4.48
C PHE A 11 17.11 -5.52 -4.11
N THR A 12 18.08 -5.22 -4.98
CA THR A 12 18.92 -4.04 -4.82
C THR A 12 18.18 -2.78 -5.29
N PRO A 13 18.45 -1.60 -4.69
CA PRO A 13 17.81 -0.36 -5.12
C PRO A 13 17.96 -0.08 -6.62
N TYR A 14 19.15 -0.34 -7.18
CA TYR A 14 19.42 -0.13 -8.61
C TYR A 14 18.61 -1.07 -9.51
N ALA A 15 18.50 -2.35 -9.15
CA ALA A 15 17.70 -3.31 -9.92
C ALA A 15 16.22 -2.94 -9.88
N LEU A 16 15.70 -2.51 -8.73
CA LEU A 16 14.31 -2.09 -8.59
C LEU A 16 14.01 -0.79 -9.34
N ILE A 17 14.94 0.19 -9.33
CA ILE A 17 14.82 1.39 -10.18
C ILE A 17 14.79 1.00 -11.66
N ALA A 18 15.73 0.16 -12.10
CA ALA A 18 15.79 -0.30 -13.48
C ALA A 18 14.51 -1.05 -13.89
N LEU A 19 13.96 -1.87 -13.00
CA LEU A 19 12.69 -2.58 -13.20
C LEU A 19 11.51 -1.61 -13.34
N ASN A 20 11.38 -0.61 -12.44
CA ASN A 20 10.33 0.40 -12.54
C ASN A 20 10.43 1.20 -13.84
N LEU A 21 11.64 1.62 -14.23
CA LEU A 21 11.86 2.31 -15.51
C LEU A 21 11.51 1.42 -16.70
N ALA A 22 11.88 0.14 -16.66
CA ALA A 22 11.54 -0.80 -17.72
C ALA A 22 10.02 -0.99 -17.83
N ILE A 23 9.29 -1.05 -16.71
CA ILE A 23 7.83 -1.12 -16.68
C ILE A 23 7.22 0.14 -17.30
N ILE A 24 7.67 1.34 -16.89
CA ILE A 24 7.18 2.62 -17.42
C ILE A 24 7.39 2.70 -18.94
N LEU A 25 8.61 2.42 -19.40
CA LEU A 25 8.93 2.44 -20.83
C LEU A 25 8.11 1.38 -21.59
N SER A 26 7.92 0.19 -21.02
CA SER A 26 7.12 -0.84 -21.67
C SER A 26 5.64 -0.44 -21.76
N ALA A 27 5.08 0.15 -20.70
CA ALA A 27 3.70 0.61 -20.68
C ALA A 27 3.45 1.74 -21.70
N GLU A 28 4.41 2.64 -21.88
CA GLU A 28 4.31 3.74 -22.86
C GLU A 28 4.44 3.27 -24.32
N PHE A 29 5.35 2.35 -24.61
CA PHE A 29 5.69 2.00 -26.00
C PHE A 29 4.99 0.73 -26.53
N VAL A 30 4.52 -0.17 -25.66
CA VAL A 30 3.86 -1.42 -26.11
C VAL A 30 2.38 -1.17 -26.39
N GLY A 31 1.92 -1.66 -27.55
CA GLY A 31 0.51 -1.54 -27.98
C GLY A 31 -0.01 -0.11 -28.04
N GLY A 32 0.86 0.86 -28.39
CA GLY A 32 0.48 2.27 -28.52
C GLY A 32 0.20 2.98 -27.19
N GLY A 33 0.63 2.42 -26.07
CA GLY A 33 0.48 3.04 -24.75
C GLY A 33 -0.73 2.55 -23.96
N THR A 34 -1.64 1.75 -24.54
CA THR A 34 -2.88 1.31 -23.86
C THR A 34 -2.86 -0.15 -23.43
N TYR A 35 -1.90 -0.95 -23.91
CA TYR A 35 -1.87 -2.40 -23.69
C TYR A 35 -1.91 -2.81 -22.22
N PHE A 36 -1.20 -2.09 -21.34
CA PHE A 36 -1.13 -2.47 -19.92
C PHE A 36 -2.46 -2.20 -19.20
N ALA A 37 -3.18 -1.14 -19.60
CA ALA A 37 -4.52 -0.85 -19.11
C ALA A 37 -5.52 -1.89 -19.63
N GLU A 38 -5.60 -2.07 -20.95
CA GLU A 38 -6.57 -2.98 -21.60
C GLU A 38 -6.45 -4.45 -21.16
N THR A 39 -5.24 -4.89 -20.78
CA THR A 39 -5.00 -6.27 -20.34
C THR A 39 -5.00 -6.43 -18.82
N GLY A 40 -5.12 -5.34 -18.06
CA GLY A 40 -4.96 -5.35 -16.60
C GLY A 40 -3.55 -5.68 -16.11
N LEU A 41 -2.55 -5.63 -17.00
CA LEU A 41 -1.17 -5.96 -16.67
C LEU A 41 -0.63 -5.01 -15.59
N ALA A 42 -1.12 -3.77 -15.52
CA ALA A 42 -0.79 -2.83 -14.45
C ALA A 42 -1.14 -3.39 -13.06
N HIS A 43 -2.33 -3.94 -12.86
CA HIS A 43 -2.72 -4.55 -11.59
C HIS A 43 -1.91 -5.84 -11.33
N GLY A 44 -1.68 -6.64 -12.37
CA GLY A 44 -0.85 -7.85 -12.29
C GLY A 44 0.56 -7.59 -11.75
N ILE A 45 1.19 -6.51 -12.20
CA ILE A 45 2.52 -6.09 -11.72
C ILE A 45 2.46 -5.70 -10.23
N ALA A 46 1.43 -4.96 -9.80
CA ALA A 46 1.25 -4.60 -8.38
C ALA A 46 1.18 -5.85 -7.49
N ILE A 47 0.39 -6.84 -7.92
CA ILE A 47 0.23 -8.13 -7.22
C ILE A 47 1.57 -8.87 -7.12
N VAL A 48 2.40 -8.85 -8.17
CA VAL A 48 3.75 -9.44 -8.14
C VAL A 48 4.62 -8.75 -7.09
N PHE A 49 4.64 -7.41 -7.03
CA PHE A 49 5.39 -6.67 -6.01
C PHE A 49 4.93 -6.99 -4.58
N VAL A 50 3.62 -7.09 -4.36
CA VAL A 50 3.04 -7.54 -3.08
C VAL A 50 3.53 -8.95 -2.74
N GLY A 51 3.49 -9.88 -3.70
CA GLY A 51 4.00 -11.24 -3.53
C GLY A 51 5.48 -11.28 -3.15
N LEU A 52 6.30 -10.45 -3.79
CA LEU A 52 7.73 -10.32 -3.46
C LEU A 52 7.96 -9.81 -2.04
N ILE A 53 7.17 -8.84 -1.56
CA ILE A 53 7.23 -8.36 -0.17
C ILE A 53 6.87 -9.48 0.80
N ILE A 54 5.80 -10.22 0.54
CA ILE A 54 5.37 -11.35 1.37
C ILE A 54 6.49 -12.40 1.45
N VAL A 55 7.03 -12.78 0.30
CA VAL A 55 8.15 -13.73 0.21
C VAL A 55 9.38 -13.22 0.97
N ARG A 56 9.71 -11.93 0.87
CA ARG A 56 10.80 -11.28 1.62
C ARG A 56 10.59 -11.37 3.13
N ILE A 57 9.38 -11.13 3.60
CA ILE A 57 9.05 -11.22 5.03
C ILE A 57 9.22 -12.67 5.52
N PHE A 58 8.70 -13.66 4.79
CA PHE A 58 8.83 -15.07 5.17
C PHE A 58 10.26 -15.62 5.06
N SER A 59 11.06 -15.18 4.08
CA SER A 59 12.43 -15.68 3.89
C SER A 59 13.39 -15.17 4.96
N ASP A 60 13.21 -13.91 5.37
CA ASP A 60 14.19 -13.19 6.17
C ASP A 60 13.82 -13.16 7.65
N TYR A 61 12.57 -13.44 8.04
CA TYR A 61 12.19 -13.41 9.45
C TYR A 61 11.69 -14.77 9.93
N ALA A 62 12.42 -15.35 10.89
CA ALA A 62 11.83 -16.35 11.76
C ALA A 62 10.91 -15.58 12.72
N PHE A 63 9.60 -15.83 12.69
CA PHE A 63 8.57 -15.24 13.56
C PHE A 63 8.73 -15.58 15.05
N ASN A 64 9.95 -15.83 15.50
CA ASN A 64 10.31 -16.22 16.85
C ASN A 64 10.54 -14.99 17.75
N ASP A 65 10.90 -13.83 17.20
CA ASP A 65 10.98 -12.58 17.95
C ASP A 65 9.56 -12.02 18.19
N TYR A 66 9.14 -11.92 19.45
CA TYR A 66 7.79 -11.50 19.81
C TYR A 66 7.44 -10.08 19.34
N ILE A 67 8.40 -9.16 19.33
CA ILE A 67 8.19 -7.76 18.94
C ILE A 67 8.02 -7.65 17.43
N LEU A 68 8.94 -8.25 16.67
CA LEU A 68 8.86 -8.25 15.21
C LEU A 68 7.71 -9.11 14.70
N ARG A 69 7.35 -10.20 15.40
CA ARG A 69 6.26 -11.09 14.98
C ARG A 69 4.95 -10.33 14.80
N GLY A 70 4.50 -9.57 15.80
CA GLY A 70 3.21 -8.86 15.70
C GLY A 70 3.25 -7.76 14.65
N PHE A 71 4.35 -7.00 14.56
CA PHE A 71 4.57 -6.01 13.50
C PHE A 71 4.45 -6.65 12.11
N LEU A 72 5.20 -7.73 11.86
CA LEU A 72 5.23 -8.42 10.57
C LEU A 72 3.90 -9.09 10.23
N GLN A 73 3.21 -9.69 11.20
CA GLN A 73 1.90 -10.32 10.97
C GLN A 73 0.83 -9.31 10.55
N ILE A 74 0.79 -8.14 11.20
CA ILE A 74 -0.14 -7.06 10.82
C ILE A 74 0.23 -6.56 9.43
N GLN A 75 1.51 -6.26 9.16
CA GLN A 75 1.96 -5.83 7.84
C GLN A 75 1.61 -6.82 6.74
N LEU A 76 1.82 -8.12 6.96
CA LEU A 76 1.45 -9.17 6.01
C LEU A 76 -0.03 -9.19 5.68
N ALA A 77 -0.90 -9.06 6.69
CA ALA A 77 -2.34 -9.01 6.47
C ALA A 77 -2.74 -7.83 5.57
N PHE A 78 -2.15 -6.64 5.81
CA PHE A 78 -2.43 -5.45 5.00
C PHE A 78 -1.81 -5.50 3.59
N PHE A 79 -0.67 -6.16 3.39
CA PHE A 79 -0.14 -6.41 2.05
C PHE A 79 -1.01 -7.41 1.27
N LEU A 80 -1.45 -8.49 1.91
CA LEU A 80 -2.39 -9.43 1.29
C LEU A 80 -3.68 -8.72 0.89
N PHE A 81 -4.23 -7.90 1.78
CA PHE A 81 -5.40 -7.06 1.49
C PHE A 81 -5.14 -6.12 0.30
N LEU A 82 -4.01 -5.42 0.27
CA LEU A 82 -3.66 -4.54 -0.85
C LEU A 82 -3.55 -5.29 -2.19
N GLY A 83 -2.95 -6.49 -2.18
CA GLY A 83 -2.92 -7.36 -3.37
C GLY A 83 -4.32 -7.78 -3.83
N LEU A 84 -5.22 -8.11 -2.90
CA LEU A 84 -6.61 -8.41 -3.21
C LEU A 84 -7.38 -7.21 -3.76
N VAL A 85 -7.04 -5.99 -3.34
CA VAL A 85 -7.68 -4.78 -3.85
C VAL A 85 -7.34 -4.57 -5.33
N HIS A 86 -6.10 -4.78 -5.75
CA HIS A 86 -5.76 -4.71 -7.18
C HIS A 86 -6.43 -5.81 -8.02
N VAL A 87 -6.67 -6.99 -7.43
CA VAL A 87 -7.51 -8.02 -8.08
C VAL A 87 -8.96 -7.52 -8.20
N TYR A 88 -9.49 -6.95 -7.12
CA TYR A 88 -10.86 -6.40 -7.10
C TYR A 88 -11.04 -5.26 -8.11
N GLU A 89 -10.09 -4.34 -8.19
CA GLU A 89 -10.08 -3.21 -9.10
C GLU A 89 -10.11 -3.68 -10.57
N TYR A 90 -9.16 -4.55 -10.95
CA TYR A 90 -9.12 -5.15 -12.29
C TYR A 90 -10.42 -5.89 -12.63
N LEU A 91 -10.87 -6.78 -11.75
CA LEU A 91 -12.09 -7.54 -12.00
C LEU A 91 -13.31 -6.62 -12.04
N GLY A 92 -13.34 -5.60 -11.19
CA GLY A 92 -14.42 -4.63 -11.09
C GLY A 92 -14.59 -3.83 -12.38
N LEU A 93 -13.51 -3.23 -12.87
CA LEU A 93 -13.52 -2.38 -14.06
C LEU A 93 -13.60 -3.21 -15.35
N ASP A 94 -12.70 -4.17 -15.55
CA ASP A 94 -12.49 -4.82 -16.86
C ASP A 94 -13.35 -6.06 -17.09
N VAL A 95 -13.80 -6.74 -16.01
CA VAL A 95 -14.54 -8.01 -16.12
C VAL A 95 -16.01 -7.85 -15.78
N TYR A 96 -16.31 -7.14 -14.69
CA TYR A 96 -17.67 -7.01 -14.16
C TYR A 96 -18.36 -5.69 -14.55
N GLY A 97 -17.61 -4.70 -15.07
CA GLY A 97 -18.17 -3.40 -15.47
C GLY A 97 -18.86 -2.67 -14.31
N LEU A 98 -18.27 -2.74 -13.11
CA LEU A 98 -18.73 -2.02 -11.93
C LEU A 98 -18.59 -0.50 -12.14
N ASN A 99 -19.23 0.28 -11.28
CA ASN A 99 -19.14 1.74 -11.36
C ASN A 99 -17.69 2.19 -11.11
N PRO A 100 -17.03 2.84 -12.09
CA PRO A 100 -15.61 3.20 -11.98
C PRO A 100 -15.29 4.09 -10.78
N GLU A 101 -16.08 5.15 -10.59
CA GLU A 101 -15.92 6.08 -9.47
C GLU A 101 -15.96 5.35 -8.12
N VAL A 102 -16.89 4.42 -7.92
CA VAL A 102 -16.99 3.66 -6.66
C VAL A 102 -15.83 2.68 -6.50
N VAL A 103 -15.35 2.08 -7.60
CA VAL A 103 -14.16 1.21 -7.56
C VAL A 103 -12.92 2.02 -7.17
N GLU A 104 -12.67 3.16 -7.80
CA GLU A 104 -11.55 4.06 -7.51
C GLU A 104 -11.62 4.60 -6.07
N LEU A 105 -12.81 4.98 -5.59
CA LEU A 105 -13.00 5.33 -4.17
C LEU A 105 -12.68 4.14 -3.25
N SER A 106 -13.05 2.92 -3.63
CA SER A 106 -12.70 1.71 -2.86
C SER A 106 -11.19 1.47 -2.82
N VAL A 107 -10.49 1.72 -3.92
CA VAL A 107 -9.02 1.66 -4.01
C VAL A 107 -8.40 2.74 -3.11
N MET A 108 -8.89 3.97 -3.16
CA MET A 108 -8.46 5.05 -2.27
C MET A 108 -8.68 4.70 -0.78
N ALA A 109 -9.84 4.11 -0.43
CA ALA A 109 -10.11 3.59 0.92
C ALA A 109 -9.13 2.48 1.32
N SER A 110 -8.69 1.67 0.38
CA SER A 110 -7.72 0.61 0.66
C SER A 110 -6.34 1.16 1.04
N TYR A 111 -5.90 2.25 0.40
CA TYR A 111 -4.65 2.91 0.73
C TYR A 111 -4.71 3.53 2.14
N LEU A 112 -5.85 4.11 2.52
CA LEU A 112 -6.13 4.54 3.90
C LEU A 112 -5.99 3.39 4.91
N LEU A 113 -6.63 2.25 4.61
CA LEU A 113 -6.57 1.06 5.43
C LEU A 113 -5.14 0.52 5.54
N TRP A 114 -4.37 0.54 4.45
CA TRP A 114 -2.97 0.11 4.47
C TRP A 114 -2.10 1.00 5.37
N VAL A 115 -2.26 2.34 5.30
CA VAL A 115 -1.56 3.28 6.21
C VAL A 115 -1.98 3.06 7.66
N LEU A 116 -3.27 2.81 7.91
CA LEU A 116 -3.75 2.41 9.23
C LEU A 116 -3.08 1.11 9.69
N GLY A 117 -2.87 0.15 8.79
CA GLY A 117 -2.14 -1.09 9.07
C GLY A 117 -0.71 -0.85 9.55
N ILE A 118 -0.01 0.14 8.99
CA ILE A 118 1.29 0.61 9.52
C ILE A 118 1.14 1.13 10.94
N LEU A 119 0.18 2.00 11.18
CA LEU A 119 -0.05 2.56 12.51
C LEU A 119 -0.38 1.47 13.54
N LEU A 120 -1.23 0.50 13.19
CA LEU A 120 -1.57 -0.63 14.06
C LEU A 120 -0.34 -1.51 14.34
N ALA A 121 0.48 -1.77 13.32
CA ALA A 121 1.71 -2.56 13.48
C ALA A 121 2.72 -1.85 14.40
N LEU A 122 2.89 -0.54 14.27
CA LEU A 122 3.78 0.24 15.13
C LEU A 122 3.22 0.39 16.54
N GLU A 123 1.91 0.59 16.67
CA GLU A 123 1.22 0.66 17.96
C GLU A 123 1.36 -0.66 18.74
N PHE A 124 1.28 -1.82 18.06
CA PHE A 124 1.61 -3.10 18.69
C PHE A 124 3.00 -3.10 19.32
N VAL A 125 3.99 -2.59 18.59
CA VAL A 125 5.37 -2.46 19.08
C VAL A 125 5.45 -1.47 20.25
N PHE A 126 4.85 -0.28 20.14
CA PHE A 126 4.87 0.73 21.20
C PHE A 126 4.22 0.22 22.50
N ARG A 127 3.17 -0.60 22.43
CA ARG A 127 2.49 -1.13 23.63
C ARG A 127 3.35 -2.02 24.48
N ILE A 128 4.27 -2.76 23.87
CA ILE A 128 5.25 -3.58 24.60
C ILE A 128 6.04 -2.71 25.58
N TYR A 129 6.21 -1.41 25.27
CA TYR A 129 7.02 -0.48 26.06
C TYR A 129 6.22 0.59 26.82
N SER A 130 5.07 1.05 26.31
CA SER A 130 4.40 2.28 26.77
C SER A 130 3.08 2.09 27.55
N LYS A 131 2.52 0.87 27.69
CA LYS A 131 1.20 0.62 28.32
C LYS A 131 0.08 1.61 27.89
N ARG A 132 0.11 2.11 26.66
CA ARG A 132 -0.85 3.12 26.17
C ARG A 132 -2.18 2.46 25.79
N THR A 133 -3.29 3.15 26.06
CA THR A 133 -4.65 2.65 25.83
C THR A 133 -5.05 2.75 24.36
N VAL A 134 -5.68 1.68 23.85
CA VAL A 134 -5.88 1.35 22.43
C VAL A 134 -7.14 1.93 21.79
N VAL A 135 -8.07 2.40 22.62
CA VAL A 135 -9.47 2.60 22.22
C VAL A 135 -9.60 3.47 20.97
N PHE A 136 -8.78 4.52 20.84
CA PHE A 136 -8.80 5.43 19.70
C PHE A 136 -8.47 4.72 18.36
N MET A 137 -7.44 3.88 18.34
CA MET A 137 -7.02 3.17 17.12
C MET A 137 -8.04 2.11 16.70
N SER A 138 -8.68 1.43 17.66
CA SER A 138 -9.73 0.46 17.37
C SER A 138 -10.97 1.09 16.75
N VAL A 139 -11.40 2.26 17.26
CA VAL A 139 -12.55 2.99 16.72
C VAL A 139 -12.26 3.47 15.29
N ILE A 140 -11.09 4.09 15.05
CA ILE A 140 -10.69 4.51 13.70
C ILE A 140 -10.65 3.32 12.75
N SER A 141 -10.12 2.18 13.20
CA SER A 141 -10.06 0.96 12.38
C SER A 141 -11.45 0.47 12.00
N ALA A 142 -12.38 0.43 12.95
CA ALA A 142 -13.74 0.01 12.68
C ALA A 142 -14.46 0.95 11.69
N VAL A 143 -14.26 2.27 11.84
CA VAL A 143 -14.84 3.27 10.94
C VAL A 143 -14.29 3.12 9.52
N LEU A 144 -12.97 2.98 9.35
CA LEU A 144 -12.37 2.84 8.02
C LEU A 144 -12.74 1.51 7.35
N VAL A 145 -12.76 0.40 8.11
CA VAL A 145 -13.22 -0.89 7.58
C VAL A 145 -14.69 -0.82 7.19
N GLY A 146 -15.54 -0.21 8.03
CA GLY A 146 -16.96 0.00 7.71
C GLY A 146 -17.15 0.86 6.46
N GLY A 147 -16.39 1.94 6.31
CA GLY A 147 -16.41 2.79 5.12
C GLY A 147 -15.98 2.05 3.85
N PHE A 148 -14.91 1.26 3.92
CA PHE A 148 -14.48 0.40 2.82
C PHE A 148 -15.55 -0.61 2.42
N LEU A 149 -16.15 -1.31 3.39
CA LEU A 149 -17.22 -2.28 3.12
C LEU A 149 -18.47 -1.62 2.56
N MET A 150 -18.79 -0.40 2.98
CA MET A 150 -19.88 0.39 2.42
C MET A 150 -19.63 0.73 0.94
N LEU A 151 -18.42 1.14 0.57
CA LEU A 151 -18.03 1.42 -0.82
C LEU A 151 -18.10 0.16 -1.69
N VAL A 152 -17.51 -0.95 -1.22
CA VAL A 152 -17.61 -2.24 -1.93
C VAL A 152 -19.08 -2.68 -2.07
N GLY A 153 -19.89 -2.49 -1.03
CA GLY A 153 -21.32 -2.80 -1.05
C GLY A 153 -22.14 -1.88 -1.97
N ALA A 154 -21.72 -0.63 -2.17
CA ALA A 154 -22.40 0.32 -3.05
C ALA A 154 -22.37 -0.15 -4.52
N ASN A 155 -21.35 -0.92 -4.92
CA ASN A 155 -21.27 -1.53 -6.25
C ASN A 155 -22.34 -2.60 -6.53
N ILE A 156 -23.12 -3.02 -5.53
CA ILE A 156 -24.23 -3.97 -5.73
C ILE A 156 -25.43 -3.29 -6.43
N SER A 157 -25.54 -1.96 -6.36
CA SER A 157 -26.68 -1.22 -6.91
C SER A 157 -26.26 0.17 -7.39
N ALA A 158 -26.56 0.47 -8.65
CA ALA A 158 -26.34 1.80 -9.23
C ALA A 158 -27.01 2.92 -8.42
N THR A 159 -28.21 2.68 -7.89
CA THR A 159 -28.90 3.66 -7.02
C THR A 159 -28.13 3.94 -5.73
N ILE A 160 -27.43 2.95 -5.17
CA ILE A 160 -26.61 3.17 -3.97
C ILE A 160 -25.34 3.93 -4.35
N ALA A 161 -24.68 3.55 -5.45
CA ALA A 161 -23.52 4.26 -5.99
C ALA A 161 -23.81 5.75 -6.23
N GLU A 162 -24.90 6.08 -6.92
CA GLU A 162 -25.33 7.46 -7.19
C GLU A 162 -25.76 8.21 -5.92
N SER A 163 -26.11 7.51 -4.85
CA SER A 163 -26.48 8.12 -3.56
C SER A 163 -25.29 8.46 -2.66
N LEU A 164 -24.07 8.11 -3.08
CA LEU A 164 -22.88 8.40 -2.30
C LEU A 164 -22.70 9.92 -2.15
N PRO A 165 -22.33 10.41 -0.95
CA PRO A 165 -22.20 11.84 -0.75
C PRO A 165 -21.06 12.44 -1.57
N GLU A 166 -21.31 13.55 -2.26
CA GLU A 166 -20.32 14.28 -3.06
C GLU A 166 -19.10 14.77 -2.26
N TRP A 167 -19.21 14.88 -0.93
CA TRP A 167 -18.11 15.26 -0.03
C TRP A 167 -17.21 14.09 0.38
N LEU A 168 -17.60 12.85 0.07
CA LEU A 168 -16.90 11.63 0.48
C LEU A 168 -15.47 11.57 -0.07
N PRO A 169 -15.20 11.84 -1.37
CA PRO A 169 -13.85 11.82 -1.91
C PRO A 169 -12.90 12.79 -1.19
N GLN A 170 -13.37 13.98 -0.82
CA GLN A 170 -12.59 15.03 -0.14
C GLN A 170 -12.29 14.63 1.31
N VAL A 171 -13.24 13.99 2.01
CA VAL A 171 -13.01 13.45 3.36
C VAL A 171 -11.98 12.32 3.34
N MET A 172 -12.03 11.45 2.32
CA MET A 172 -11.05 10.39 2.15
C MET A 172 -9.65 10.94 1.86
N LEU A 173 -9.56 11.94 0.97
CA LEU A 173 -8.32 12.66 0.69
C LEU A 173 -7.72 13.32 1.95
N ALA A 174 -8.56 14.02 2.73
CA ALA A 174 -8.14 14.58 4.01
C ALA A 174 -7.67 13.50 5.00
N GLY A 175 -8.36 12.35 5.01
CA GLY A 175 -7.95 11.16 5.75
C GLY A 175 -6.57 10.65 5.35
N ILE A 176 -6.25 10.63 4.04
CA ILE A 176 -4.97 10.14 3.52
C ILE A 176 -3.84 11.03 4.00
N VAL A 177 -4.04 12.34 3.92
CA VAL A 177 -3.07 13.31 4.43
C VAL A 177 -2.89 13.16 5.94
N GLY A 178 -3.99 13.09 6.69
CA GLY A 178 -3.96 12.96 8.14
C GLY A 178 -3.29 11.69 8.63
N LEU A 179 -3.71 10.52 8.12
CA LEU A 179 -3.13 9.22 8.45
C LEU A 179 -1.73 9.07 7.89
N GLY A 180 -1.42 9.64 6.73
CA GLY A 180 -0.07 9.67 6.16
C GLY A 180 0.91 10.40 7.07
N ILE A 181 0.55 11.61 7.54
CA ILE A 181 1.34 12.38 8.51
C ILE A 181 1.50 11.61 9.83
N ALA A 182 0.41 11.00 10.32
CA ALA A 182 0.45 10.17 11.52
C ALA A 182 1.39 8.96 11.34
N GLY A 183 1.33 8.28 10.20
CA GLY A 183 2.17 7.15 9.84
C GLY A 183 3.65 7.54 9.78
N ILE A 184 3.98 8.65 9.11
CA ILE A 184 5.34 9.19 9.06
C ILE A 184 5.84 9.52 10.46
N SER A 185 5.01 10.17 11.28
CA SER A 185 5.36 10.53 12.66
C SER A 185 5.60 9.30 13.52
N ALA A 186 4.74 8.28 13.41
CA ALA A 186 4.91 7.01 14.11
C ALA A 186 6.20 6.28 13.70
N ILE A 187 6.53 6.27 12.40
CA ILE A 187 7.78 5.67 11.88
C ILE A 187 9.02 6.42 12.38
N ARG A 188 8.96 7.76 12.48
CA ARG A 188 10.05 8.56 13.05
C ARG A 188 10.24 8.24 14.53
N ASN A 189 9.15 8.19 15.29
CA ASN A 189 9.19 7.86 16.71
C ASN A 189 9.75 6.44 16.94
N ILE A 190 9.31 5.44 16.17
CA ILE A 190 9.79 4.07 16.38
C ILE A 190 11.27 3.90 15.99
N ARG A 191 11.76 4.66 15.01
CA ARG A 191 13.18 4.69 14.64
C ARG A 191 14.06 5.15 15.80
N GLU A 192 13.58 6.07 16.62
CA GLU A 192 14.31 6.58 17.78
C GLU A 192 14.27 5.60 18.95
N LEU A 193 13.12 4.96 19.17
CA LEU A 193 12.97 3.98 20.25
C LEU A 193 13.65 2.64 19.96
N MET A 194 13.66 2.20 18.70
CA MET A 194 14.07 0.85 18.32
C MET A 194 15.05 0.87 17.13
N PRO A 195 16.36 0.68 17.38
CA PRO A 195 17.39 0.72 16.34
C PRO A 195 17.17 -0.25 15.17
N VAL A 196 16.44 -1.36 15.40
CA VAL A 196 16.08 -2.33 14.36
C VAL A 196 15.25 -1.72 13.22
N PHE A 197 14.45 -0.69 13.51
CA PHE A 197 13.62 0.02 12.54
C PHE A 197 14.35 1.16 11.82
N ARG A 198 15.55 1.56 12.27
CA ARG A 198 16.23 2.76 11.75
C ARG A 198 16.40 2.73 10.23
N GLU A 199 16.90 1.63 9.69
CA GLU A 199 17.10 1.50 8.24
C GLU A 199 15.77 1.33 7.50
N TYR A 200 14.83 0.54 8.04
CA TYR A 200 13.48 0.39 7.50
C TYR A 200 12.77 1.74 7.30
N SER A 201 12.85 2.62 8.29
CA SER A 201 12.21 3.94 8.27
C SER A 201 12.67 4.83 7.12
N HIS A 202 13.90 4.70 6.63
CA HIS A 202 14.40 5.48 5.50
C HIS A 202 13.67 5.15 4.19
N TYR A 203 13.11 3.95 4.08
CA TYR A 203 12.37 3.50 2.89
C TYR A 203 10.85 3.56 3.12
N ALA A 204 10.39 3.27 4.34
CA ALA A 204 8.97 3.27 4.63
C ALA A 204 8.34 4.67 4.62
N ILE A 205 9.06 5.72 5.06
CA ILE A 205 8.57 7.11 4.98
C ILE A 205 8.29 7.54 3.54
N PRO A 206 9.26 7.47 2.60
CA PRO A 206 8.98 7.83 1.21
C PRO A 206 7.94 6.91 0.55
N ALA A 207 7.85 5.63 0.95
CA ALA A 207 6.79 4.75 0.45
C ALA A 207 5.39 5.22 0.88
N ILE A 208 5.20 5.67 2.13
CA ILE A 208 3.93 6.27 2.57
C ILE A 208 3.62 7.50 1.73
N VAL A 209 4.60 8.38 1.49
CA VAL A 209 4.40 9.57 0.66
C VAL A 209 3.95 9.19 -0.75
N LEU A 210 4.61 8.22 -1.39
CA LEU A 210 4.25 7.77 -2.73
C LEU A 210 2.85 7.15 -2.80
N ILE A 211 2.47 6.31 -1.83
CA ILE A 211 1.11 5.76 -1.75
C ILE A 211 0.08 6.86 -1.49
N SER A 212 0.40 7.83 -0.62
CA SER A 212 -0.48 8.99 -0.41
C SER A 212 -0.66 9.77 -1.70
N VAL A 213 0.41 10.01 -2.48
CA VAL A 213 0.33 10.71 -3.78
C VAL A 213 -0.43 9.89 -4.82
N SER A 214 -0.24 8.58 -4.89
CA SER A 214 -1.06 7.69 -5.75
C SER A 214 -2.54 7.83 -5.43
N ALA A 215 -2.90 7.91 -4.14
CA ALA A 215 -4.28 8.13 -3.74
C ALA A 215 -4.85 9.51 -4.16
N PHE A 216 -4.01 10.52 -4.36
CA PHE A 216 -4.45 11.78 -5.02
C PHE A 216 -4.77 11.55 -6.49
N SER A 217 -4.02 10.68 -7.19
CA SER A 217 -4.33 10.31 -8.58
C SER A 217 -5.70 9.65 -8.68
N GLU A 218 -6.02 8.69 -7.80
CA GLU A 218 -7.35 8.06 -7.71
C GLU A 218 -8.47 9.09 -7.43
N TYR A 219 -8.20 10.08 -6.58
CA TYR A 219 -9.15 11.17 -6.33
C TYR A 219 -9.42 12.00 -7.60
N PHE A 220 -8.37 12.28 -8.38
CA PHE A 220 -8.51 13.07 -9.60
C PHE A 220 -9.20 12.31 -10.73
N GLU A 221 -8.99 10.99 -10.79
CA GLU A 221 -9.69 10.07 -11.69
C GLU A 221 -11.19 10.07 -11.35
N SER A 222 -11.52 9.78 -10.09
CA SER A 222 -12.92 9.68 -9.62
C SER A 222 -13.72 10.98 -9.66
N THR A 223 -13.05 12.12 -9.87
CA THR A 223 -13.70 13.43 -9.99
C THR A 223 -13.66 13.99 -11.42
N GLY A 224 -13.02 13.31 -12.37
CA GLY A 224 -12.80 13.80 -13.74
C GLY A 224 -11.99 15.10 -13.81
N ALA A 225 -11.34 15.51 -12.72
CA ALA A 225 -10.80 16.85 -12.58
C ALA A 225 -9.59 17.12 -13.51
N LEU A 226 -8.89 16.05 -13.93
CA LEU A 226 -7.72 16.15 -14.82
C LEU A 226 -8.06 16.07 -16.31
N GLU A 227 -9.29 15.66 -16.67
CA GLU A 227 -9.76 15.65 -18.06
C GLU A 227 -9.77 17.06 -18.67
N ILE A 228 -10.07 18.08 -17.84
CA ILE A 228 -10.06 19.50 -18.22
C ILE A 228 -8.67 19.94 -18.72
N PHE A 229 -7.62 19.27 -18.26
CA PHE A 229 -6.23 19.54 -18.66
C PHE A 229 -5.74 18.62 -19.79
N GLY A 230 -6.62 17.78 -20.36
CA GLY A 230 -6.29 16.86 -21.46
C GLY A 230 -5.45 15.66 -21.05
N VAL A 231 -5.41 15.31 -19.76
CA VAL A 231 -4.76 14.07 -19.29
C VAL A 231 -5.73 12.93 -19.49
N SER A 232 -5.34 11.89 -20.22
CA SER A 232 -6.19 10.71 -20.45
C SER A 232 -6.28 9.84 -19.20
N GLU A 233 -7.41 9.16 -18.98
CA GLU A 233 -7.63 8.18 -17.89
C GLU A 233 -6.48 7.15 -17.80
N VAL A 234 -6.04 6.60 -18.94
CA VAL A 234 -4.91 5.65 -19.02
C VAL A 234 -3.62 6.21 -18.38
N GLN A 235 -3.35 7.51 -18.58
CA GLN A 235 -2.18 8.16 -17.98
C GLN A 235 -2.34 8.35 -16.48
N ILE A 236 -3.55 8.63 -15.99
CA ILE A 236 -3.83 8.77 -14.56
C ILE A 236 -3.65 7.42 -13.86
N LEU A 237 -4.25 6.36 -14.43
CA LEU A 237 -4.08 4.97 -13.99
C LEU A 237 -2.60 4.59 -13.89
N TYR A 238 -1.81 4.87 -14.94
CA TYR A 238 -0.38 4.57 -14.97
C TYR A 238 0.41 5.36 -13.94
N ILE A 239 0.15 6.65 -13.77
CA ILE A 239 0.82 7.46 -12.74
C ILE A 239 0.54 6.88 -11.36
N SER A 240 -0.71 6.55 -11.04
CA SER A 240 -1.07 5.94 -9.77
C SER A 240 -0.30 4.64 -9.54
N HIS A 241 -0.35 3.73 -10.52
CA HIS A 241 0.31 2.43 -10.45
C HIS A 241 1.83 2.51 -10.35
N PHE A 242 2.48 3.40 -11.10
CA PHE A 242 3.94 3.57 -11.03
C PHE A 242 4.40 4.11 -9.68
N LEU A 243 3.62 5.00 -9.05
CA LEU A 243 3.88 5.46 -7.69
C LEU A 243 3.73 4.31 -6.69
N VAL A 244 2.72 3.45 -6.85
CA VAL A 244 2.55 2.23 -6.05
C VAL A 244 3.72 1.28 -6.23
N TYR A 245 4.17 1.01 -7.46
CA TYR A 245 5.31 0.12 -7.70
C TYR A 245 6.59 0.64 -7.06
N ALA A 246 6.83 1.95 -7.15
CA ALA A 246 7.95 2.59 -6.50
C ALA A 246 7.85 2.48 -4.97
N ALA A 247 6.66 2.69 -4.40
CA ALA A 247 6.42 2.52 -2.96
C ALA A 247 6.66 1.08 -2.50
N LEU A 248 6.12 0.09 -3.20
CA LEU A 248 6.31 -1.32 -2.91
C LEU A 248 7.79 -1.74 -3.07
N SER A 249 8.50 -1.17 -4.06
CA SER A 249 9.94 -1.37 -4.22
C SER A 249 10.73 -0.85 -3.03
N LEU A 250 10.40 0.35 -2.53
CA LEU A 250 11.02 0.90 -1.32
C LEU A 250 10.72 0.02 -0.10
N LEU A 251 9.47 -0.42 0.07
CA LEU A 251 9.10 -1.30 1.17
C LEU A 251 9.82 -2.64 1.11
N LEU A 252 9.97 -3.22 -0.07
CA LEU A 252 10.73 -4.46 -0.29
C LEU A 252 12.18 -4.31 0.18
N ILE A 253 12.84 -3.19 -0.14
CA ILE A 253 14.17 -2.86 0.37
C ILE A 253 14.13 -2.66 1.88
N GLY A 254 13.16 -1.89 2.38
CA GLY A 254 12.98 -1.57 3.79
C GLY A 254 12.84 -2.82 4.65
N PHE A 255 11.96 -3.76 4.27
CA PHE A 255 11.83 -5.07 4.92
C PHE A 255 13.11 -5.89 4.81
N GLY A 256 13.91 -5.72 3.77
CA GLY A 256 15.24 -6.32 3.71
C GLY A 256 16.29 -5.72 4.64
N LYS A 257 16.03 -4.53 5.20
CA LYS A 257 16.94 -3.79 6.08
C LYS A 257 16.55 -3.85 7.56
N LEU A 258 15.37 -4.38 7.90
CA LEU A 258 15.05 -4.72 9.28
C LEU A 258 16.11 -5.71 9.77
N LYS A 259 16.90 -5.30 10.77
CA LYS A 259 17.96 -6.19 11.28
C LYS A 259 17.30 -7.38 11.95
N LYS A 260 17.75 -8.60 11.62
CA LYS A 260 17.50 -9.74 12.52
C LYS A 260 18.08 -9.34 13.89
N PRO A 261 17.32 -9.43 14.98
CA PRO A 261 17.90 -9.32 16.31
C PRO A 261 18.75 -10.58 16.55
N MET A 262 19.92 -10.65 15.92
CA MET A 262 20.96 -11.57 16.34
C MET A 262 21.55 -10.98 17.61
N GLY A 263 21.19 -11.56 18.75
CA GLY A 263 21.92 -11.34 20.00
C GLY A 263 21.15 -10.82 21.22
N ILE A 264 19.85 -10.52 21.15
CA ILE A 264 19.12 -10.06 22.36
C ILE A 264 18.56 -11.25 23.18
N TYR A 265 18.34 -12.41 22.55
CA TYR A 265 17.72 -13.59 23.21
C TYR A 265 18.62 -14.82 23.28
N THR A 266 19.87 -14.75 22.83
CA THR A 266 20.83 -15.86 22.98
C THR A 266 21.55 -15.86 24.34
N GLU A 267 21.29 -14.87 25.19
CA GLU A 267 21.89 -14.74 26.53
C GLU A 267 20.85 -14.62 27.66
N MET A 268 19.63 -15.14 27.46
CA MET A 268 18.65 -15.34 28.55
C MET A 268 18.38 -16.83 28.77
#